data_AF-A0A6L3VF53-F1
#
_entry.id   AF-A0A6L3VF53-F1
#
_cell.length_a   1.000
_cell.length_b   1.000
_cell.length_c   1.000
_cell.angle_alpha   90.00
_cell.angle_beta   90.00
_cell.angle_gamma   90.00
#
_symmetry.space_group_name_H-M   'P 1'
#
loop_
_entity.id
_entity.type
_entity.pdbx_description
1 polymer ?
#
loop_
_entity_poly.entity_id
_entity_poly.type
_entity_poly.pdbx_seq_one_letter_code
_entity_poly.pdbx_strand_id
1 'polypeptide(L)'
;EALPLTGAAARVDVAEGARAALEAGPAAALAVRDDALFPAGRTDETGQPLDLRDRNSWTLRLHEVDPGEWLEVQMVNAFAPFLLTSRLRGLLEASPFPDRYAVQVSAMEGSFSREHKTVRHPHTNMAKAALNMMTRTSAADYAAAGIHMTSVDTGWVTDERPHPGKRAQFAAGFRPPLDVIDGAARVYDPVVRGVGGERLSGVFLKDYRPVEW
;
A
#
# COMPACT_ATOMS: atom_id res chain seq x y z
N GLU A 1 2.98 -6.65 -30.70
CA GLU A 1 4.25 -7.23 -30.24
C GLU A 1 4.70 -6.48 -29.00
N ALA A 2 4.73 -7.13 -27.83
CA ALA A 2 5.17 -6.48 -26.60
C ALA A 2 6.69 -6.27 -26.69
N LEU A 3 7.15 -5.02 -26.62
CA LEU A 3 8.58 -4.72 -26.57
C LEU A 3 9.17 -5.34 -25.29
N PRO A 4 10.35 -5.98 -25.35
CA PRO A 4 10.96 -6.60 -24.18
C PRO A 4 11.36 -5.55 -23.14
N LEU A 5 11.19 -5.89 -21.86
CA LEU A 5 11.65 -5.07 -20.74
C LEU A 5 13.17 -4.87 -20.84
N THR A 6 13.67 -3.67 -20.53
CA THR A 6 15.11 -3.33 -20.57
C THR A 6 15.68 -3.06 -19.18
N GLY A 7 17.01 -3.13 -19.04
CA GLY A 7 17.74 -2.84 -17.79
C GLY A 7 18.09 -4.06 -16.92
N ALA A 8 18.84 -3.85 -15.83
CA ALA A 8 19.25 -4.93 -14.92
C ALA A 8 18.05 -5.62 -14.24
N ALA A 9 16.95 -4.88 -14.05
CA ALA A 9 15.68 -5.44 -13.60
C ALA A 9 15.17 -6.49 -14.59
N ALA A 10 15.20 -6.22 -15.91
CA ALA A 10 14.72 -7.15 -16.94
C ALA A 10 15.42 -8.53 -16.95
N ARG A 11 16.54 -8.69 -16.21
CA ARG A 11 17.26 -9.96 -16.06
C ARG A 11 16.69 -10.90 -14.98
N VAL A 12 15.77 -10.41 -14.14
CA VAL A 12 15.02 -11.30 -13.23
C VAL A 12 13.88 -11.91 -14.04
N ASP A 13 14.03 -13.17 -14.40
CA ASP A 13 13.01 -13.97 -15.05
C ASP A 13 11.88 -14.26 -14.05
N VAL A 14 10.80 -13.51 -14.19
CA VAL A 14 9.54 -13.78 -13.47
C VAL A 14 8.62 -14.68 -14.28
N ALA A 15 8.93 -15.03 -15.54
CA ALA A 15 8.06 -15.90 -16.33
C ALA A 15 8.09 -17.34 -15.80
N GLU A 16 9.27 -17.88 -15.45
CA GLU A 16 9.37 -19.21 -14.83
C GLU A 16 8.91 -19.20 -13.37
N GLY A 17 9.33 -18.21 -12.58
CA GLY A 17 8.96 -18.07 -11.17
C GLY A 17 7.48 -17.75 -10.94
N ALA A 18 6.86 -16.91 -11.78
CA ALA A 18 5.43 -16.60 -11.68
C ALA A 18 4.56 -17.73 -12.22
N ARG A 19 4.97 -18.50 -13.25
CA ARG A 19 4.23 -19.71 -13.64
C ARG A 19 4.26 -20.75 -12.53
N ALA A 20 5.44 -20.98 -11.93
CA ALA A 20 5.57 -21.89 -10.80
C ALA A 20 4.81 -21.40 -9.56
N ALA A 21 4.73 -20.08 -9.30
CA ALA A 21 3.96 -19.49 -8.19
C ALA A 21 2.46 -19.27 -8.50
N LEU A 22 2.04 -19.37 -9.78
CA LEU A 22 0.63 -19.41 -10.19
C LEU A 22 0.12 -20.87 -10.22
N GLU A 23 0.98 -21.84 -10.53
CA GLU A 23 0.69 -23.28 -10.49
C GLU A 23 0.80 -23.85 -9.07
N ALA A 24 1.80 -23.44 -8.30
CA ALA A 24 1.76 -23.53 -6.84
C ALA A 24 0.87 -22.39 -6.35
N GLY A 25 -0.44 -22.61 -6.33
CA GLY A 25 -1.37 -21.65 -5.73
C GLY A 25 -0.88 -21.17 -4.35
N PRO A 26 -1.37 -20.02 -3.83
CA PRO A 26 -0.85 -19.38 -2.62
C PRO A 26 -0.91 -20.23 -1.33
N ALA A 27 -1.27 -21.51 -1.39
CA ALA A 27 -1.53 -22.38 -0.28
C ALA A 27 -0.32 -23.14 0.31
N ALA A 28 0.91 -22.95 -0.16
CA ALA A 28 2.02 -23.80 0.30
C ALA A 28 2.64 -23.41 1.66
N ALA A 29 2.27 -22.26 2.26
CA ALA A 29 2.56 -21.96 3.67
C ALA A 29 1.71 -20.82 4.28
N LEU A 30 0.54 -20.49 3.70
CA LEU A 30 -0.40 -19.59 4.37
C LEU A 30 -0.95 -20.33 5.59
N ALA A 31 -0.73 -19.74 6.77
CA ALA A 31 -1.06 -20.29 8.08
C ALA A 31 -2.35 -21.12 8.06
N VAL A 32 -2.32 -22.31 8.67
CA VAL A 32 -3.53 -23.11 8.94
C VAL A 32 -4.60 -22.16 9.46
N ARG A 33 -5.67 -21.98 8.68
CA ARG A 33 -6.78 -21.12 9.07
C ARG A 33 -7.36 -21.72 10.34
N ASP A 34 -7.08 -21.07 11.47
CA ASP A 34 -7.72 -21.43 12.72
C ASP A 34 -9.16 -20.93 12.62
N ASP A 35 -10.10 -21.85 12.37
CA ASP A 35 -11.52 -21.55 12.22
C ASP A 35 -12.13 -20.91 13.48
N ALA A 36 -11.48 -21.04 14.66
CA ALA A 36 -11.89 -20.33 15.86
C ALA A 36 -11.56 -18.83 15.79
N LEU A 37 -10.43 -18.48 15.16
CA LEU A 37 -9.95 -17.10 15.01
C LEU A 37 -10.44 -16.43 13.72
N PHE A 38 -10.64 -17.20 12.66
CA PHE A 38 -11.08 -16.75 11.34
C PHE A 38 -12.23 -17.60 10.82
N PRO A 39 -13.43 -17.53 11.41
CA PRO A 39 -14.54 -18.40 11.05
C PRO A 39 -14.92 -18.31 9.56
N ALA A 40 -15.03 -19.47 8.91
CA ALA A 40 -15.40 -19.58 7.50
C ALA A 40 -16.72 -18.86 7.18
N GLY A 41 -16.75 -18.13 6.05
CA GLY A 41 -17.93 -17.40 5.58
C GLY A 41 -18.31 -16.16 6.38
N ARG A 42 -17.55 -15.80 7.43
CA ARG A 42 -17.77 -14.56 8.19
C ARG A 42 -16.76 -13.50 7.78
N THR A 43 -17.28 -12.32 7.45
CA THR A 43 -16.47 -11.16 7.07
C THR A 43 -16.74 -9.97 7.97
N ASP A 44 -15.80 -9.04 8.00
CA ASP A 44 -15.99 -7.72 8.57
C ASP A 44 -16.77 -6.79 7.59
N GLU A 45 -16.92 -5.51 7.95
CA GLU A 45 -17.63 -4.53 7.13
C GLU A 45 -16.95 -4.20 5.79
N THR A 46 -15.68 -4.59 5.62
CA THR A 46 -14.91 -4.41 4.39
C THR A 46 -14.90 -5.66 3.50
N GLY A 47 -15.61 -6.72 3.92
CA GLY A 47 -15.64 -7.99 3.21
C GLY A 47 -14.39 -8.86 3.44
N GLN A 48 -13.51 -8.47 4.37
CA GLN A 48 -12.32 -9.25 4.73
C GLN A 48 -12.67 -10.33 5.75
N PRO A 49 -11.92 -11.46 5.82
CA PRO A 49 -12.13 -12.49 6.83
C PRO A 49 -12.17 -11.90 8.24
N LEU A 50 -13.19 -12.29 9.02
CA LEU A 50 -13.36 -11.76 10.38
C LEU A 50 -12.20 -12.19 11.28
N ASP A 51 -11.41 -11.22 11.75
CA ASP A 51 -10.27 -11.46 12.67
C ASP A 51 -10.71 -11.38 14.14
N LEU A 52 -10.90 -12.54 14.78
CA LEU A 52 -11.31 -12.66 16.17
C LEU A 52 -10.14 -12.76 17.17
N ARG A 53 -8.89 -12.58 16.72
CA ARG A 53 -7.74 -12.56 17.63
C ARG A 53 -7.92 -11.44 18.66
N ASP A 54 -7.40 -11.64 19.87
CA ASP A 54 -7.32 -10.55 20.86
C ASP A 54 -6.27 -9.50 20.46
N ARG A 55 -5.34 -9.89 19.57
CA ARG A 55 -4.18 -9.12 19.20
C ARG A 55 -3.75 -9.42 17.76
N ASN A 56 -3.42 -8.38 17.00
CA ASN A 56 -2.88 -8.47 15.65
C ASN A 56 -1.67 -7.53 15.44
N SER A 57 -1.09 -7.56 14.24
CA SER A 57 0.13 -6.82 13.88
C SER A 57 0.03 -5.31 14.04
N TRP A 58 -1.18 -4.74 13.93
CA TRP A 58 -1.46 -3.32 14.19
C TRP A 58 -1.12 -2.87 15.62
N THR A 59 -1.12 -3.80 16.57
CA THR A 59 -0.96 -3.50 18.00
C THR A 59 0.42 -3.89 18.57
N LEU A 60 1.27 -4.54 17.77
CA LEU A 60 2.58 -5.06 18.18
C LEU A 60 3.61 -3.95 18.36
N ARG A 61 4.43 -4.01 19.41
CA ARG A 61 5.66 -3.21 19.56
C ARG A 61 6.80 -3.84 18.78
N LEU A 62 7.90 -3.11 18.63
CA LEU A 62 9.06 -3.54 17.84
C LEU A 62 9.57 -4.96 18.16
N HIS A 63 9.77 -5.28 19.45
CA HIS A 63 10.29 -6.58 19.87
C HIS A 63 9.28 -7.74 19.76
N GLU A 64 8.03 -7.43 19.39
CA GLU A 64 6.93 -8.40 19.33
C GLU A 64 6.57 -8.76 17.88
N VAL A 65 7.20 -8.11 16.90
CA VAL A 65 6.98 -8.39 15.48
C VAL A 65 7.76 -9.64 15.11
N ASP A 66 7.03 -10.67 14.68
CA ASP A 66 7.62 -11.89 14.15
C ASP A 66 8.37 -11.60 12.83
N PRO A 67 9.55 -12.22 12.57
CA PRO A 67 10.28 -12.03 11.32
C PRO A 67 9.47 -12.34 10.06
N GLY A 68 8.57 -13.34 10.11
CA GLY A 68 7.67 -13.68 9.01
C GLY A 68 6.66 -12.59 8.72
N GLU A 69 5.98 -12.08 9.77
CA GLU A 69 5.08 -10.92 9.66
C GLU A 69 5.81 -9.70 9.08
N TRP A 70 7.02 -9.42 9.58
CA TRP A 70 7.83 -8.30 9.08
C TRP A 70 8.12 -8.44 7.58
N LEU A 71 8.55 -9.64 7.14
CA LEU A 71 8.86 -9.92 5.74
C LEU A 71 7.62 -9.79 4.86
N GLU A 72 6.48 -10.33 5.30
CA GLU A 72 5.22 -10.26 4.55
C GLU A 72 4.76 -8.81 4.38
N VAL A 73 4.75 -8.02 5.45
CA VAL A 73 4.33 -6.61 5.38
C VAL A 73 5.26 -5.81 4.46
N GLN A 74 6.56 -6.01 4.53
CA GLN A 74 7.52 -5.36 3.63
C GLN A 74 7.34 -5.82 2.18
N MET A 75 7.08 -7.11 1.96
CA MET A 75 6.87 -7.69 0.64
C MET A 75 5.63 -7.10 -0.03
N VAL A 76 4.51 -7.04 0.71
CA VAL A 76 3.23 -6.55 0.20
C VAL A 76 3.20 -5.03 0.07
N ASN A 77 3.68 -4.30 1.08
CA ASN A 77 3.47 -2.84 1.16
C ASN A 77 4.62 -2.01 0.58
N ALA A 78 5.79 -2.59 0.32
CA ALA A 78 6.93 -1.87 -0.25
C ALA A 78 7.52 -2.56 -1.48
N PHE A 79 7.85 -3.85 -1.39
CA PHE A 79 8.50 -4.56 -2.49
C PHE A 79 7.59 -4.76 -3.71
N ALA A 80 6.35 -5.19 -3.50
CA ALA A 80 5.39 -5.36 -4.60
C ALA A 80 5.11 -4.03 -5.34
N PRO A 81 4.82 -2.90 -4.65
CA PRO A 81 4.73 -1.59 -5.31
C PRO A 81 5.99 -1.18 -6.09
N PHE A 82 7.18 -1.43 -5.52
CA PHE A 82 8.46 -1.22 -6.20
C PHE A 82 8.56 -2.05 -7.49
N LEU A 83 8.24 -3.34 -7.40
CA LEU A 83 8.32 -4.25 -8.54
C LEU A 83 7.34 -3.84 -9.64
N LEU A 84 6.09 -3.54 -9.28
CA LEU A 84 5.07 -3.10 -10.24
C LEU A 84 5.47 -1.80 -10.92
N THR A 85 5.87 -0.79 -10.14
CA THR A 85 6.25 0.52 -10.66
C THR A 85 7.46 0.42 -11.59
N SER A 86 8.50 -0.31 -11.18
CA SER A 86 9.72 -0.48 -11.98
C SER A 86 9.49 -1.28 -13.27
N ARG A 87 8.64 -2.33 -13.24
CA ARG A 87 8.41 -3.21 -14.40
C ARG A 87 7.40 -2.68 -15.38
N LEU A 88 6.41 -1.94 -14.91
CA LEU A 88 5.35 -1.41 -15.76
C LEU A 88 5.75 -0.10 -16.45
N ARG A 89 6.93 0.47 -16.14
CA ARG A 89 7.42 1.71 -16.78
C ARG A 89 7.33 1.68 -18.30
N GLY A 90 7.86 0.62 -18.94
CA GLY A 90 7.84 0.51 -20.40
C GLY A 90 6.42 0.49 -20.99
N LEU A 91 5.45 -0.08 -20.27
CA LEU A 91 4.05 -0.07 -20.68
C LEU A 91 3.40 1.32 -20.50
N LEU A 92 3.77 2.05 -19.44
CA LEU A 92 3.33 3.43 -19.23
C LEU A 92 3.88 4.36 -20.32
N GLU A 93 5.16 4.20 -20.69
CA GLU A 93 5.80 4.97 -21.77
C GLU A 93 5.17 4.67 -23.15
N ALA A 94 4.77 3.42 -23.38
CA ALA A 94 4.09 2.99 -24.61
C ALA A 94 2.62 3.46 -24.71
N SER A 95 2.03 3.96 -23.63
CA SER A 95 0.66 4.51 -23.63
C SER A 95 0.52 5.67 -24.63
N PRO A 96 -0.61 5.81 -25.36
CA PRO A 96 -0.83 6.95 -26.26
C PRO A 96 -1.11 8.27 -25.53
N PHE A 97 -1.41 8.22 -24.22
CA PHE A 97 -1.72 9.42 -23.43
C PHE A 97 -0.43 10.14 -23.02
N PRO A 98 -0.26 11.46 -23.23
CA PRO A 98 1.00 12.16 -22.93
C PRO A 98 1.32 12.25 -21.44
N ASP A 99 0.32 12.23 -20.58
CA ASP A 99 0.46 12.22 -19.13
C ASP A 99 -0.03 10.88 -18.57
N ARG A 100 0.80 10.22 -17.76
CA ARG A 100 0.49 8.97 -17.07
C ARG A 100 0.74 9.15 -15.58
N TYR A 101 0.12 8.32 -14.75
CA TYR A 101 0.15 8.52 -13.30
C TYR A 101 0.47 7.22 -12.57
N ALA A 102 1.38 7.31 -11.60
CA ALA A 102 1.67 6.25 -10.66
C ALA A 102 1.37 6.76 -9.25
N VAL A 103 0.27 6.31 -8.65
CA VAL A 103 -0.16 6.76 -7.33
C VAL A 103 0.10 5.65 -6.31
N GLN A 104 1.02 5.91 -5.38
CA GLN A 104 1.30 5.02 -4.28
C GLN A 104 0.35 5.29 -3.12
N VAL A 105 -0.38 4.25 -2.68
CA VAL A 105 -1.27 4.33 -1.53
C VAL A 105 -0.44 4.19 -0.25
N SER A 106 -0.09 5.35 0.31
CA SER A 106 0.72 5.47 1.51
C SER A 106 -0.12 5.96 2.69
N ALA A 107 0.53 6.34 3.78
CA ALA A 107 -0.15 6.87 4.95
C ALA A 107 0.79 7.76 5.79
N MET A 108 0.23 8.59 6.66
CA MET A 108 0.99 9.42 7.61
C MET A 108 1.92 8.61 8.53
N GLU A 109 1.69 7.31 8.67
CA GLU A 109 2.56 6.32 9.34
C GLU A 109 3.98 6.30 8.76
N GLY A 110 4.09 6.48 7.43
CA GLY A 110 5.37 6.54 6.72
C GLY A 110 6.04 7.92 6.77
N SER A 111 5.39 8.92 7.39
CA SER A 111 5.93 10.28 7.40
C SER A 111 6.97 10.48 8.49
N PHE A 112 8.14 11.05 8.18
CA PHE A 112 9.17 11.40 9.16
C PHE A 112 8.79 12.63 9.98
N SER A 113 8.11 13.60 9.36
CA SER A 113 7.76 14.90 9.96
C SER A 113 6.59 14.84 10.95
N ARG A 114 5.93 13.69 11.10
CA ARG A 114 4.87 13.49 12.09
C ARG A 114 5.43 13.51 13.52
N GLU A 115 5.03 14.52 14.31
CA GLU A 115 5.45 14.75 15.70
C GLU A 115 5.09 13.59 16.63
N HIS A 116 3.86 13.08 16.52
CA HIS A 116 3.35 12.01 17.37
C HIS A 116 3.28 10.70 16.60
N LYS A 117 4.24 9.82 16.85
CA LYS A 117 4.23 8.44 16.38
C LYS A 117 3.90 7.48 17.51
N THR A 118 3.10 6.48 17.19
CA THR A 118 2.87 5.34 18.07
C THR A 118 4.09 4.43 18.11
N VAL A 119 4.24 3.69 19.22
CA VAL A 119 5.27 2.64 19.38
C VAL A 119 4.83 1.29 18.78
N ARG A 120 3.66 1.25 18.12
CA ARG A 120 3.05 0.04 17.57
C ARG A 120 3.19 -0.04 16.05
N HIS A 121 3.02 -1.24 15.50
CA HIS A 121 3.11 -1.58 14.07
C HIS A 121 4.33 -0.97 13.34
N PRO A 122 5.54 -0.99 13.94
CA PRO A 122 6.67 -0.28 13.36
C PRO A 122 7.06 -0.80 11.96
N HIS A 123 6.84 -2.08 11.67
CA HIS A 123 7.10 -2.69 10.37
C HIS A 123 6.17 -2.14 9.27
N THR A 124 4.92 -1.79 9.58
CA THR A 124 4.03 -1.08 8.64
C THR A 124 4.52 0.35 8.40
N ASN A 125 4.92 1.07 9.45
CA ASN A 125 5.50 2.42 9.33
C ASN A 125 6.75 2.40 8.44
N MET A 126 7.62 1.40 8.63
CA MET A 126 8.82 1.19 7.79
C MET A 126 8.45 0.97 6.32
N ALA A 127 7.46 0.12 6.03
CA ALA A 127 7.03 -0.14 4.66
C ALA A 127 6.46 1.12 3.99
N LYS A 128 5.60 1.88 4.68
CA LYS A 128 5.04 3.14 4.17
C LYS A 128 6.12 4.22 3.98
N ALA A 129 7.11 4.29 4.87
CA ALA A 129 8.26 5.18 4.72
C ALA A 129 9.13 4.82 3.51
N ALA A 130 9.36 3.52 3.27
CA ALA A 130 10.07 3.03 2.09
C ALA A 130 9.31 3.37 0.79
N LEU A 131 7.98 3.24 0.79
CA LEU A 131 7.12 3.60 -0.33
C LEU A 131 7.15 5.10 -0.65
N ASN A 132 7.09 5.93 0.40
CA ASN A 132 7.26 7.38 0.30
C ASN A 132 8.64 7.74 -0.28
N MET A 133 9.70 7.11 0.23
CA MET A 133 11.06 7.34 -0.27
C MET A 133 11.19 6.94 -1.74
N MET A 134 10.61 5.82 -2.16
CA MET A 134 10.60 5.40 -3.57
C MET A 134 9.99 6.48 -4.47
N THR A 135 8.86 7.07 -4.07
CA THR A 135 8.23 8.18 -4.79
C THR A 135 9.16 9.38 -4.84
N ARG A 136 9.67 9.82 -3.67
CA ARG A 136 10.57 10.97 -3.58
C ARG A 136 11.82 10.83 -4.44
N THR A 137 12.40 9.62 -4.50
CA THR A 137 13.61 9.33 -5.27
C THR A 137 13.33 9.25 -6.77
N SER A 138 12.27 8.56 -7.18
CA SER A 138 12.08 8.16 -8.59
C SER A 138 11.24 9.15 -9.40
N ALA A 139 10.46 10.01 -8.74
CA ALA A 139 9.48 10.85 -9.41
C ALA A 139 10.07 11.80 -10.46
N ALA A 140 11.25 12.36 -10.24
CA ALA A 140 11.88 13.27 -11.20
C ALA A 140 12.26 12.57 -12.51
N ASP A 141 12.81 11.36 -12.43
CA ASP A 141 13.13 10.52 -13.59
C ASP A 141 11.85 10.09 -14.33
N TYR A 142 10.82 9.67 -13.61
CA TYR A 142 9.55 9.27 -14.20
C TYR A 142 8.83 10.47 -14.85
N ALA A 143 8.87 11.65 -14.24
CA ALA A 143 8.28 12.85 -14.78
C ALA A 143 8.93 13.28 -16.12
N ALA A 144 10.23 13.03 -16.30
CA ALA A 144 10.91 13.27 -17.57
C ALA A 144 10.38 12.39 -18.71
N ALA A 145 9.76 11.25 -18.39
CA ALA A 145 9.06 10.36 -19.32
C ALA A 145 7.54 10.61 -19.38
N GLY A 146 7.04 11.69 -18.77
CA GLY A 146 5.61 12.01 -18.71
C GLY A 146 4.81 11.11 -17.75
N ILE A 147 5.48 10.48 -16.77
CA ILE A 147 4.85 9.66 -15.73
C ILE A 147 4.94 10.40 -14.40
N HIS A 148 3.81 10.86 -13.89
CA HIS A 148 3.72 11.66 -12.67
C HIS A 148 3.49 10.74 -11.47
N MET A 149 4.48 10.67 -10.58
CA MET A 149 4.46 9.75 -9.44
C MET A 149 4.16 10.48 -8.14
N THR A 150 3.17 10.02 -7.39
CA THR A 150 2.76 10.63 -6.10
C THR A 150 2.58 9.56 -5.03
N SER A 151 2.70 9.98 -3.77
CA SER A 151 2.25 9.19 -2.61
C SER A 151 1.03 9.86 -2.01
N VAL A 152 0.01 9.10 -1.63
CA VAL A 152 -1.25 9.64 -1.11
C VAL A 152 -1.63 8.95 0.19
N ASP A 153 -1.92 9.75 1.22
CA ASP A 153 -2.59 9.33 2.44
C ASP A 153 -4.10 9.25 2.22
N THR A 154 -4.67 8.07 2.42
CA THR A 154 -6.14 7.88 2.35
C THR A 154 -6.87 8.51 3.52
N GLY A 155 -6.14 8.87 4.59
CA GLY A 155 -6.71 9.19 5.88
C GLY A 155 -7.23 7.95 6.60
N TRP A 156 -7.91 8.16 7.72
CA TRP A 156 -8.39 7.08 8.56
C TRP A 156 -9.75 6.56 8.08
N VAL A 157 -9.70 5.57 7.18
CA VAL A 157 -10.87 4.97 6.51
C VAL A 157 -11.30 3.65 7.13
N THR A 158 -10.36 2.93 7.74
CA THR A 158 -10.56 1.60 8.33
C THR A 158 -10.07 1.55 9.75
N ASP A 159 -10.66 0.70 10.58
CA ASP A 159 -10.11 0.38 11.90
C ASP A 159 -9.45 -1.01 11.84
N GLU A 160 -8.13 -1.02 11.86
CA GLU A 160 -7.26 -2.20 11.70
C GLU A 160 -7.09 -2.99 13.01
N ARG A 161 -7.68 -2.50 14.11
CA ARG A 161 -7.63 -3.22 15.39
C ARG A 161 -8.41 -4.54 15.28
N PRO A 162 -8.06 -5.55 16.10
CA PRO A 162 -8.79 -6.79 16.13
C PRO A 162 -10.28 -6.57 16.43
N HIS A 163 -11.13 -7.43 15.86
CA HIS A 163 -12.58 -7.24 15.86
C HIS A 163 -13.20 -7.05 17.27
N PRO A 164 -12.77 -7.77 18.33
CA PRO A 164 -13.30 -7.52 19.68
C PRO A 164 -13.07 -6.08 20.16
N GLY A 165 -11.85 -5.56 19.99
CA GLY A 165 -11.50 -4.19 20.39
C GLY A 165 -12.19 -3.13 19.54
N LYS A 166 -12.28 -3.37 18.23
CA LYS A 166 -13.03 -2.55 17.28
C LYS A 166 -14.51 -2.45 17.64
N ARG A 167 -15.16 -3.58 17.94
CA ARG A 167 -16.57 -3.62 18.38
C ARG A 167 -16.81 -2.85 19.68
N ALA A 168 -15.92 -2.96 20.65
CA ALA A 168 -16.03 -2.23 21.91
C ALA A 168 -16.01 -0.71 21.67
N GLN A 169 -15.12 -0.23 20.79
CA GLN A 169 -15.07 1.19 20.43
C GLN A 169 -16.28 1.62 19.62
N PHE A 170 -16.78 0.75 18.75
CA PHE A 170 -18.00 1.04 18.00
C PHE A 170 -19.21 1.15 18.92
N ALA A 171 -19.30 0.31 19.95
CA ALA A 171 -20.33 0.41 20.99
C ALA A 171 -20.19 1.70 21.81
N ALA A 172 -18.96 2.19 22.01
CA ALA A 172 -18.66 3.47 22.65
C ALA A 172 -18.88 4.70 21.72
N GLY A 173 -19.40 4.50 20.51
CA GLY A 173 -19.72 5.57 19.56
C GLY A 173 -18.57 6.02 18.67
N PHE A 174 -17.38 5.40 18.77
CA PHE A 174 -16.27 5.70 17.88
C PHE A 174 -16.49 5.09 16.49
N ARG A 175 -16.14 5.82 15.42
CA ARG A 175 -16.04 5.34 14.04
C ARG A 175 -14.85 6.02 13.37
N PRO A 176 -14.19 5.39 12.37
CA PRO A 176 -13.27 6.11 11.50
C PRO A 176 -13.98 7.35 10.91
N PRO A 177 -13.29 8.50 10.81
CA PRO A 177 -13.89 9.75 10.37
C PRO A 177 -14.17 9.80 8.86
N LEU A 178 -13.60 8.88 8.09
CA LEU A 178 -13.72 8.81 6.63
C LEU A 178 -14.19 7.42 6.21
N ASP A 179 -14.77 7.32 5.03
CA ASP A 179 -15.14 6.03 4.44
C ASP A 179 -14.22 5.64 3.26
N VAL A 180 -14.52 4.49 2.65
CA VAL A 180 -13.75 3.98 1.50
C VAL A 180 -13.88 4.84 0.24
N ILE A 181 -14.99 5.59 0.10
CA ILE A 181 -15.22 6.50 -1.02
C ILE A 181 -14.33 7.73 -0.85
N ASP A 182 -14.24 8.29 0.37
CA ASP A 182 -13.31 9.36 0.71
C ASP A 182 -11.86 8.96 0.45
N GLY A 183 -11.48 7.75 0.88
CA GLY A 183 -10.14 7.19 0.64
C GLY A 183 -9.84 7.06 -0.86
N ALA A 184 -10.77 6.51 -1.63
CA ALA A 184 -10.62 6.37 -3.08
C ALA A 184 -10.54 7.72 -3.80
N ALA A 185 -11.34 8.71 -3.40
CA ALA A 185 -11.32 10.06 -3.96
C ALA A 185 -9.95 10.73 -3.77
N ARG A 186 -9.34 10.56 -2.60
CA ARG A 186 -7.98 11.08 -2.32
C ARG A 186 -6.93 10.43 -3.21
N VAL A 187 -6.96 9.10 -3.38
CA VAL A 187 -6.02 8.38 -4.26
C VAL A 187 -6.21 8.80 -5.72
N TYR A 188 -7.44 9.08 -6.14
CA TYR A 188 -7.74 9.45 -7.52
C TYR A 188 -7.45 10.93 -7.85
N ASP A 189 -7.52 11.82 -6.85
CA ASP A 189 -7.31 13.26 -7.00
C ASP A 189 -6.08 13.70 -7.84
N PRO A 190 -4.84 13.20 -7.62
CA PRO A 190 -3.70 13.61 -8.45
C PRO A 190 -3.86 13.27 -9.93
N VAL A 191 -4.63 12.23 -10.26
CA VAL A 191 -4.96 11.89 -11.65
C VAL A 191 -5.94 12.90 -12.23
N VAL A 192 -7.00 13.24 -11.49
CA VAL A 192 -8.02 14.22 -11.91
C VAL A 192 -7.39 15.59 -12.16
N ARG A 193 -6.54 16.06 -11.24
CA ARG A 193 -5.80 17.32 -11.40
C ARG A 193 -4.86 17.28 -12.58
N GLY A 194 -4.15 16.18 -12.74
CA GLY A 194 -3.24 15.98 -13.86
C GLY A 194 -3.95 16.09 -15.22
N VAL A 195 -5.10 15.43 -15.36
CA VAL A 195 -5.97 15.53 -16.55
C VAL A 195 -6.47 16.97 -16.75
N GLY A 196 -6.72 17.70 -15.65
CA GLY A 196 -7.03 19.13 -15.65
C GLY A 196 -5.84 20.07 -15.89
N GLY A 197 -4.62 19.56 -16.03
CA GLY A 197 -3.41 20.32 -16.34
C GLY A 197 -2.44 20.54 -15.17
N GLU A 198 -2.81 20.21 -13.94
CA GLU A 198 -1.95 20.31 -12.74
C GLU A 198 -1.25 18.98 -12.46
N ARG A 199 -0.01 18.86 -12.93
CA ARG A 199 0.80 17.63 -12.86
C ARG A 199 1.57 17.57 -11.54
N LEU A 200 1.01 16.89 -10.56
CA LEU A 200 1.66 16.63 -9.28
C LEU A 200 2.64 15.45 -9.43
N SER A 201 3.91 15.65 -9.08
CA SER A 201 4.92 14.59 -9.08
C SER A 201 5.93 14.82 -7.96
N GLY A 202 6.38 13.74 -7.32
CA GLY A 202 7.38 13.79 -6.25
C GLY A 202 6.87 14.41 -4.96
N VAL A 203 5.56 14.33 -4.71
CA VAL A 203 4.91 14.87 -3.52
C VAL A 203 4.18 13.77 -2.73
N PHE A 204 4.05 14.01 -1.42
CA PHE A 204 3.16 13.27 -0.55
C PHE A 204 1.91 14.11 -0.29
N LEU A 205 0.73 13.57 -0.61
CA LEU A 205 -0.54 14.25 -0.46
C LEU A 205 -1.29 13.76 0.77
N LYS A 206 -1.71 14.71 1.60
CA LYS A 206 -2.64 14.49 2.70
C LYS A 206 -3.76 15.52 2.59
N ASP A 207 -5.01 15.07 2.68
CA ASP A 207 -6.20 15.91 2.54
C ASP A 207 -6.10 16.82 1.29
N TYR A 208 -5.75 16.21 0.15
CA TYR A 208 -5.67 16.90 -1.15
C TYR A 208 -4.55 17.96 -1.24
N ARG A 209 -3.57 17.99 -0.32
CA ARG A 209 -2.49 18.98 -0.32
C ARG A 209 -1.13 18.33 -0.15
N PRO A 210 -0.07 18.85 -0.82
CA PRO A 210 1.30 18.47 -0.51
C PRO A 210 1.61 18.74 0.96
N VAL A 211 2.20 17.75 1.62
CA VAL A 211 2.71 17.84 2.99
C VAL A 211 4.16 17.36 3.04
N GLU A 212 4.83 17.70 4.14
CA GLU A 212 6.18 17.21 4.39
C GLU A 212 6.22 15.68 4.54
N TRP A 213 7.35 15.12 4.12
CA TRP A 213 7.62 13.69 4.15
C TRP A 213 7.76 13.13 5.55
#